data_AF-A0A9D7JUF7-F1
#
_entry.id   AF-A0A9D7JUF7-F1
#
_cell.length_a   1.000
_cell.length_b   1.000
_cell.length_c   1.000
_cell.angle_alpha   90.00
_cell.angle_beta   90.00
_cell.angle_gamma   90.00
#
_symmetry.space_group_name_H-M   'P 1'
#
loop_
_entity.id
_entity.type
_entity.pdbx_description
1 polymer ?
#
loop_
_entity_poly.entity_id
_entity_poly.type
_entity_poly.pdbx_seq_one_letter_code
_entity_poly.pdbx_strand_id
1 'polypeptide(L)'
;MKTQLQWVSPACCRRPISHYEFGTAHHLNFDYSTRVQEPSLQQLQPTSNNSDPLNIYVGNPSLRPEYVHSFNTSYFRYNQFSFTSIFGNLGYNYTRNRITDLIEVDSLYRRTIQPVNVKDEKAMRGNIEFSTPIKPLKIVSKIRLRSQLAKSILFVNSEKNRVNRFGNAVTFSLENRRKEKVDALAGIKLSGNTAEYSIQKSLNQKYKETNLFGELTYTPNTHWSLHSEYDYISYSQSSQPDKLVVPLWKASLTRYVGKDQRLKVIATVFDILDRNKGISRSSQLNYLETQRTNALGRYYMLGLA
;
A
#
# COMPACT_ATOMS: atom_id res chain seq x y z
N MET A 1 0.90 33.77 15.90
CA MET A 1 -0.37 33.00 15.89
C MET A 1 -1.13 33.41 14.63
N LYS A 2 -1.15 32.58 13.59
CA LYS A 2 -1.88 32.91 12.35
C LYS A 2 -2.77 31.71 12.00
N THR A 3 -4.05 31.85 12.29
CA THR A 3 -5.08 30.93 11.82
C THR A 3 -5.51 31.41 10.45
N GLN A 4 -5.27 30.63 9.39
CA GLN A 4 -5.88 30.88 8.09
C GLN A 4 -6.98 29.83 7.86
N LEU A 5 -8.23 30.24 8.04
CA LEU A 5 -9.38 29.52 7.50
C LEU A 5 -9.54 29.95 6.05
N GLN A 6 -9.38 29.04 5.10
CA GLN A 6 -9.66 29.30 3.69
C GLN A 6 -10.92 28.56 3.29
N TRP A 7 -11.94 29.32 2.86
CA TRP A 7 -13.19 28.79 2.32
C TRP A 7 -13.09 28.75 0.81
N VAL A 8 -13.11 27.55 0.22
CA VAL A 8 -13.28 27.39 -1.23
C VAL A 8 -14.63 26.69 -1.45
N SER A 9 -15.58 27.41 -2.06
CA SER A 9 -16.89 26.90 -2.49
C SER A 9 -16.92 26.81 -4.02
N PRO A 10 -17.39 25.69 -4.59
CA PRO A 10 -18.75 25.70 -5.14
C PRO A 10 -19.66 24.58 -4.58
N ALA A 11 -20.81 25.03 -4.08
CA ALA A 11 -22.17 24.46 -4.08
C ALA A 11 -22.52 22.97 -3.77
N CYS A 12 -21.62 21.99 -3.64
CA CYS A 12 -22.09 20.65 -3.20
C CYS A 12 -21.09 19.84 -2.35
N CYS A 13 -19.84 20.29 -2.27
CA CYS A 13 -18.79 19.60 -1.51
C CYS A 13 -18.02 20.62 -0.66
N ARG A 14 -18.43 20.80 0.60
CA ARG A 14 -17.63 21.62 1.54
C ARG A 14 -16.37 20.85 1.90
N ARG A 15 -15.21 21.47 1.69
CA ARG A 15 -13.89 20.96 2.08
C ARG A 15 -13.28 21.90 3.13
N PRO A 16 -13.69 21.83 4.42
CA PRO A 16 -12.96 22.52 5.47
C PRO A 16 -11.53 21.93 5.58
N ILE A 17 -10.55 22.76 5.24
CA ILE A 17 -9.13 22.51 5.43
C ILE A 17 -8.69 23.42 6.59
N SER A 18 -8.11 22.86 7.65
CA SER A 18 -7.51 23.63 8.72
C SER A 18 -6.04 23.25 8.90
N HIS A 19 -5.20 24.28 8.88
CA HIS A 19 -3.76 24.18 9.06
C HIS A 19 -3.38 24.83 10.40
N TYR A 20 -2.73 24.08 11.27
CA TYR A 20 -2.24 24.59 12.56
C TYR A 20 -0.73 24.37 12.67
N GLU A 21 0.00 25.47 12.82
CA GLU A 21 1.44 25.48 13.05
C GLU A 21 1.74 25.77 14.53
N PHE A 22 2.43 24.84 15.20
CA PHE A 22 2.90 25.03 16.57
C PHE A 22 4.41 25.37 16.56
N GLY A 23 4.76 26.59 16.13
CA GLY A 23 6.16 26.99 15.98
C GLY A 23 6.82 26.46 14.70
N THR A 24 8.12 26.70 14.54
CA THR A 24 8.86 26.56 13.27
C THR A 24 9.12 25.13 12.78
N ALA A 25 8.73 24.09 13.54
CA ALA A 25 9.01 22.69 13.16
C ALA A 25 7.91 21.70 13.59
N HIS A 26 6.66 22.18 13.72
CA HIS A 26 5.50 21.37 14.07
C HIS A 26 4.32 21.73 13.16
N HIS A 27 3.87 20.78 12.36
CA HIS A 27 2.74 20.95 11.46
C HIS A 27 1.67 19.92 11.77
N LEU A 28 0.45 20.40 12.04
CA LEU A 28 -0.75 19.57 12.17
C LEU A 28 -1.78 20.03 11.14
N ASN A 29 -2.13 19.12 10.24
CA ASN A 29 -3.16 19.35 9.24
C ASN A 29 -4.38 18.51 9.57
N PHE A 30 -5.53 19.11 9.34
CA PHE A 30 -6.82 18.47 9.45
C PHE A 30 -7.63 18.83 8.21
N ASP A 31 -8.08 17.79 7.52
CA ASP A 31 -8.86 17.91 6.31
C ASP A 31 -10.10 17.04 6.44
N TYR A 32 -11.26 17.69 6.41
CA TYR A 32 -12.52 16.98 6.29
C TYR A 32 -13.19 17.38 4.99
N SER A 33 -13.68 16.41 4.25
CA SER A 33 -14.37 16.65 2.99
C SER A 33 -15.52 15.68 2.83
N THR A 34 -16.58 16.17 2.20
CA THR A 34 -17.70 15.34 1.78
C THR A 34 -17.80 15.33 0.27
N ARG A 35 -18.22 14.21 -0.30
CA ARG A 35 -18.51 14.06 -1.72
C ARG A 35 -19.76 13.23 -1.91
N VAL A 36 -20.60 13.64 -2.86
CA VAL A 36 -21.70 12.81 -3.37
C VAL A 36 -21.21 12.10 -4.63
N GLN A 37 -21.44 10.80 -4.71
CA GLN A 37 -21.14 10.00 -5.90
C GLN A 37 -22.46 9.46 -6.45
N GLU A 38 -22.85 9.98 -7.62
CA GLU A 38 -24.06 9.55 -8.31
C GLU A 38 -23.87 8.15 -8.93
N PRO A 39 -24.93 7.31 -8.98
CA PRO A 39 -24.90 6.05 -9.70
C PRO A 39 -24.62 6.31 -11.19
N SER A 40 -23.85 5.43 -11.84
CA SER A 40 -23.65 5.53 -13.29
C SER A 40 -24.93 5.16 -14.04
N LEU A 41 -25.07 5.62 -15.29
CA LEU A 41 -26.22 5.27 -16.14
C LEU A 41 -26.38 3.75 -16.27
N GLN A 42 -25.27 3.02 -16.43
CA GLN A 42 -25.26 1.56 -16.50
C GLN A 42 -25.78 0.91 -15.21
N GLN A 43 -25.46 1.48 -14.04
CA GLN A 43 -25.97 1.00 -12.76
C GLN A 43 -27.47 1.24 -12.59
N LEU A 44 -28.04 2.24 -13.26
CA LEU A 44 -29.47 2.57 -13.19
C LEU A 44 -30.30 1.84 -14.25
N GLN A 45 -29.67 1.40 -15.35
CA GLN A 45 -30.38 0.83 -16.49
C GLN A 45 -30.93 -0.57 -16.16
N PRO A 46 -32.26 -0.77 -16.09
CA PRO A 46 -32.87 -2.04 -15.69
C PRO A 46 -32.88 -3.07 -16.84
N THR A 47 -31.94 -2.99 -17.77
CA THR A 47 -31.84 -3.91 -18.90
C THR A 47 -30.80 -4.97 -18.60
N SER A 48 -31.16 -6.24 -18.79
CA SER A 48 -30.23 -7.35 -18.66
C SER A 48 -29.19 -7.31 -19.77
N ASN A 49 -27.91 -7.14 -19.41
CA ASN A 49 -26.79 -7.35 -20.31
C ASN A 49 -26.37 -8.82 -20.23
N ASN A 50 -26.55 -9.55 -21.34
CA ASN A 50 -26.25 -10.97 -21.49
C ASN A 50 -25.08 -11.23 -22.45
N SER A 51 -24.20 -10.23 -22.66
CA SER A 51 -22.98 -10.40 -23.49
C SER A 51 -22.10 -11.55 -22.97
N ASP A 52 -22.14 -11.81 -21.67
CA ASP A 52 -21.63 -13.03 -21.04
C ASP A 52 -22.82 -13.82 -20.44
N PRO A 53 -23.24 -14.94 -21.05
CA PRO A 53 -24.36 -15.74 -20.58
C PRO A 53 -24.18 -16.35 -19.18
N LEU A 54 -22.94 -16.44 -18.67
CA LEU A 54 -22.64 -16.91 -17.32
C LEU A 54 -22.66 -15.77 -16.28
N ASN A 55 -22.57 -14.51 -16.71
CA ASN A 55 -22.56 -13.33 -15.85
C ASN A 55 -23.53 -12.27 -16.39
N ILE A 56 -24.79 -12.39 -16.01
CA ILE A 56 -25.86 -11.47 -16.40
C ILE A 56 -25.81 -10.25 -15.49
N TYR A 57 -25.64 -9.06 -16.05
CA TYR A 57 -25.69 -7.81 -15.29
C TYR A 57 -27.05 -7.13 -15.47
N VAL A 58 -27.70 -6.74 -14.38
CA VAL A 58 -28.98 -6.03 -14.38
C VAL A 58 -28.85 -4.79 -13.50
N GLY A 59 -29.04 -3.60 -14.05
CA GLY A 59 -29.02 -2.37 -13.26
C GLY A 59 -30.23 -2.26 -12.31
N ASN A 60 -30.18 -1.27 -11.43
CA ASN A 60 -31.18 -1.00 -10.42
C ASN A 60 -31.56 0.51 -10.45
N PRO A 61 -32.73 0.86 -10.99
CA PRO A 61 -33.20 2.25 -11.04
C PRO A 61 -33.40 2.88 -9.65
N SER A 62 -33.52 2.06 -8.60
CA SER A 62 -33.78 2.52 -7.22
C SER A 62 -32.49 2.92 -6.47
N LEU A 63 -31.34 2.93 -7.15
CA LEU A 63 -30.09 3.32 -6.52
C LEU A 63 -30.11 4.79 -6.08
N ARG A 64 -29.68 4.99 -4.85
CA ARG A 64 -29.44 6.32 -4.28
C ARG A 64 -27.96 6.68 -4.42
N PRO A 65 -27.65 7.98 -4.56
CA PRO A 65 -26.26 8.45 -4.50
C PRO A 65 -25.55 8.05 -3.21
N GLU A 66 -24.26 7.77 -3.34
CA GLU A 66 -23.37 7.52 -2.21
C GLU A 66 -22.94 8.84 -1.59
N TYR A 67 -22.81 8.86 -0.27
CA TYR A 67 -22.27 10.00 0.47
C TYR A 67 -20.96 9.59 1.14
N VAL A 68 -19.84 10.10 0.63
CA VAL A 68 -18.50 9.79 1.12
C VAL A 68 -18.03 10.91 2.03
N HIS A 69 -17.71 10.55 3.28
CA HIS A 69 -17.05 11.40 4.25
C HIS A 69 -15.58 11.01 4.33
N SER A 70 -14.68 11.92 4.00
CA SER A 70 -13.24 11.71 4.02
C SER A 70 -12.62 12.62 5.07
N PHE A 71 -12.03 11.99 6.08
CA PHE A 71 -11.24 12.62 7.12
C PHE A 71 -9.77 12.30 6.89
N ASN A 72 -8.90 13.29 6.85
CA ASN A 72 -7.46 13.09 6.82
C ASN A 72 -6.83 14.00 7.87
N THR A 73 -5.85 13.47 8.59
CA THR A 73 -5.00 14.26 9.45
C THR A 73 -3.55 13.87 9.21
N SER A 74 -2.66 14.85 9.23
CA SER A 74 -1.23 14.62 9.18
C SER A 74 -0.53 15.44 10.25
N TYR A 75 0.44 14.83 10.90
CA TYR A 75 1.29 15.43 11.91
C TYR A 75 2.74 15.25 11.49
N PHE A 76 3.51 16.33 11.54
CA PHE A 76 4.95 16.29 11.36
C PHE A 76 5.61 17.12 12.46
N ARG A 77 6.66 16.56 13.06
CA ARG A 77 7.53 17.25 14.00
C ARG A 77 8.97 16.91 13.72
N TYR A 78 9.83 17.91 13.67
CA TYR A 78 11.27 17.74 13.58
C TYR A 78 11.98 18.53 14.68
N ASN A 79 12.89 17.88 15.40
CA ASN A 79 13.74 18.55 16.38
C ASN A 79 15.16 18.68 15.82
N GLN A 80 15.58 19.91 15.52
CA GLN A 80 16.90 20.22 14.96
C GLN A 80 18.08 19.88 15.88
N PHE A 81 17.88 19.86 17.21
CA PHE A 81 18.95 19.61 18.18
C PHE A 81 19.21 18.11 18.39
N SER A 82 18.13 17.31 18.39
CA SER A 82 18.23 15.85 18.49
C SER A 82 18.28 15.16 17.12
N PHE A 83 18.00 15.89 16.04
CA PHE A 83 17.78 15.37 14.67
C PHE A 83 16.69 14.28 14.63
N THR A 84 15.72 14.34 15.55
CA THR A 84 14.62 13.39 15.66
C THR A 84 13.42 13.89 14.87
N SER A 85 12.77 13.02 14.10
CA SER A 85 11.50 13.31 13.43
C SER A 85 10.41 12.33 13.82
N ILE A 86 9.19 12.85 13.89
CA ILE A 86 7.95 12.09 13.98
C ILE A 86 7.07 12.55 12.84
N PHE A 87 6.61 11.62 12.02
CA PHE A 87 5.58 11.84 11.02
C PHE A 87 4.43 10.88 11.26
N GLY A 88 3.20 11.35 11.13
CA GLY A 88 2.01 10.53 11.25
C GLY A 88 0.95 11.01 10.29
N ASN A 89 0.23 10.10 9.65
CA ASN A 89 -0.97 10.43 8.91
C ASN A 89 -2.05 9.39 9.17
N LEU A 90 -3.29 9.84 9.26
CA LEU A 90 -4.47 9.01 9.43
C LEU A 90 -5.53 9.49 8.45
N GLY A 91 -5.99 8.59 7.60
CA GLY A 91 -7.11 8.80 6.70
C GLY A 91 -8.26 7.87 7.08
N TYR A 92 -9.47 8.39 7.16
CA TYR A 92 -10.68 7.63 7.42
C TYR A 92 -11.77 8.02 6.40
N ASN A 93 -12.28 7.03 5.69
CA ASN A 93 -13.38 7.16 4.75
C ASN A 93 -14.59 6.42 5.30
N TYR A 94 -15.73 7.10 5.33
CA TYR A 94 -17.03 6.54 5.66
C TYR A 94 -17.99 6.82 4.51
N THR A 95 -18.46 5.76 3.84
CA THR A 95 -19.40 5.87 2.73
C THR A 95 -20.77 5.38 3.16
N ARG A 96 -21.75 6.29 3.13
CA ARG A 96 -23.16 5.97 3.34
C ARG A 96 -23.82 5.66 2.00
N ASN A 97 -24.79 4.73 2.02
CA ASN A 97 -25.50 4.25 0.82
C ASN A 97 -24.54 3.68 -0.24
N ARG A 98 -23.43 3.06 0.16
CA ARG A 98 -22.46 2.48 -0.76
C ARG A 98 -23.16 1.53 -1.72
N ILE A 99 -22.97 1.71 -3.01
CA ILE A 99 -23.44 0.85 -4.10
C ILE A 99 -22.47 -0.34 -4.17
N THR A 100 -22.96 -1.53 -3.87
CA THR A 100 -22.23 -2.79 -3.95
C THR A 100 -22.99 -3.75 -4.85
N ASP A 101 -22.34 -4.82 -5.26
CA ASP A 101 -22.97 -5.85 -6.07
C ASP A 101 -23.67 -6.89 -5.18
N LEU A 102 -24.92 -7.18 -5.53
CA LEU A 102 -25.65 -8.36 -5.11
C LEU A 102 -25.46 -9.41 -6.20
N ILE A 103 -24.92 -10.57 -5.81
CA ILE A 103 -24.64 -11.68 -6.72
C ILE A 103 -25.59 -12.82 -6.37
N GLU A 104 -26.44 -13.21 -7.30
CA GLU A 104 -27.29 -14.39 -7.19
C GLU A 104 -26.78 -15.47 -8.14
N VAL A 105 -26.65 -16.70 -7.66
CA VAL A 105 -26.18 -17.85 -8.43
C VAL A 105 -27.32 -18.84 -8.53
N ASP A 106 -27.73 -19.16 -9.75
CA ASP A 106 -28.81 -20.12 -10.00
C ASP A 106 -28.31 -21.59 -10.00
N SER A 107 -29.24 -22.53 -10.17
CA SER A 107 -28.94 -23.97 -10.22
C SER A 107 -28.09 -24.39 -11.42
N LEU A 108 -27.96 -23.54 -12.43
CA LEU A 108 -27.12 -23.74 -13.61
C LEU A 108 -25.77 -23.00 -13.49
N TYR A 109 -25.42 -22.52 -12.29
CA TYR A 109 -24.22 -21.75 -11.99
C TYR A 109 -24.09 -20.42 -12.76
N ARG A 110 -25.20 -19.89 -13.29
CA ARG A 110 -25.22 -18.55 -13.89
C ARG A 110 -25.33 -17.51 -12.79
N ARG A 111 -24.56 -16.44 -12.93
CA ARG A 111 -24.49 -15.35 -11.96
C ARG A 111 -25.30 -14.17 -12.45
N THR A 112 -26.28 -13.73 -11.67
CA THR A 112 -26.97 -12.46 -11.86
C THR A 112 -26.39 -11.43 -10.92
N ILE A 113 -25.87 -10.33 -11.48
CA ILE A 113 -25.21 -9.25 -10.75
C ILE A 113 -26.13 -8.03 -10.80
N GLN A 114 -26.55 -7.54 -9.64
CA GLN A 114 -27.35 -6.34 -9.51
C GLN A 114 -26.73 -5.36 -8.50
N PRO A 115 -26.54 -4.07 -8.85
CA PRO A 115 -26.07 -3.09 -7.90
C PRO A 115 -27.17 -2.75 -6.88
N VAL A 116 -26.80 -2.67 -5.60
CA VAL A 116 -27.69 -2.35 -4.48
C VAL A 116 -27.00 -1.41 -3.49
N ASN A 117 -27.76 -0.53 -2.83
CA ASN A 117 -27.20 0.30 -1.75
C ASN A 117 -27.11 -0.50 -0.44
N VAL A 118 -25.94 -0.50 0.19
CA VAL A 118 -25.71 -0.95 1.57
C VAL A 118 -25.56 0.22 2.54
N LYS A 119 -25.82 -0.06 3.82
CA LYS A 119 -25.88 0.96 4.88
C LYS A 119 -24.58 1.75 5.01
N ASP A 120 -23.45 1.07 5.15
CA ASP A 120 -22.16 1.70 5.38
C ASP A 120 -20.97 0.86 4.90
N GLU A 121 -19.94 1.55 4.40
CA GLU A 121 -18.59 1.06 4.18
C GLU A 121 -17.59 1.96 4.92
N LYS A 122 -16.58 1.35 5.55
CA LYS A 122 -15.57 2.05 6.36
C LYS A 122 -14.18 1.64 5.92
N ALA A 123 -13.32 2.60 5.64
CA ALA A 123 -11.91 2.34 5.35
C ALA A 123 -11.02 3.31 6.11
N MET A 124 -10.08 2.80 6.90
CA MET A 124 -9.10 3.58 7.63
C MET A 124 -7.69 3.18 7.18
N ARG A 125 -6.82 4.17 6.95
CA ARG A 125 -5.41 3.97 6.68
C ARG A 125 -4.58 4.87 7.58
N GLY A 126 -3.61 4.30 8.25
CA GLY A 126 -2.71 5.02 9.14
C GLY A 126 -1.26 4.71 8.79
N ASN A 127 -0.40 5.71 8.87
CA ASN A 127 1.04 5.53 8.78
C ASN A 127 1.71 6.43 9.82
N ILE A 128 2.62 5.86 10.61
CA ILE A 128 3.41 6.56 11.61
C ILE A 128 4.87 6.20 11.34
N GLU A 129 5.73 7.20 11.39
CA GLU A 129 7.17 7.08 11.20
C GLU A 129 7.89 7.85 12.29
N PHE A 130 8.82 7.18 12.96
CA PHE A 130 9.73 7.75 13.93
C PHE A 130 11.15 7.53 13.44
N SER A 131 11.97 8.58 13.42
CA SER A 131 13.36 8.50 13.05
C SER A 131 14.22 9.28 14.04
N THR A 132 15.30 8.66 14.52
CA THR A 132 16.23 9.30 15.46
C THR A 132 17.66 8.79 15.26
N PRO A 133 18.69 9.66 15.35
CA PRO A 133 20.07 9.19 15.37
C PRO A 133 20.40 8.48 16.68
N ILE A 134 21.14 7.38 16.56
CA ILE A 134 21.83 6.72 17.67
C ILE A 134 23.28 7.23 17.66
N LYS A 135 23.49 8.34 18.37
CA LYS A 135 24.76 9.10 18.33
C LYS A 135 26.02 8.27 18.59
N PRO A 136 26.08 7.36 19.59
CA PRO A 136 27.28 6.56 19.85
C PRO A 136 27.71 5.67 18.68
N LEU A 137 26.73 5.18 17.91
CA LEU A 137 26.96 4.27 16.79
C LEU A 137 27.04 5.02 15.43
N LYS A 138 26.81 6.33 15.40
CA LYS A 138 26.74 7.15 14.17
C LYS A 138 25.75 6.60 13.13
N ILE A 139 24.68 5.98 13.60
CA ILE A 139 23.57 5.47 12.76
C ILE A 139 22.29 6.25 13.01
N VAL A 140 21.33 6.14 12.10
CA VAL A 140 19.96 6.61 12.22
C VAL A 140 19.05 5.40 12.29
N SER A 141 18.21 5.33 13.32
CA SER A 141 17.17 4.32 13.43
C SER A 141 15.85 4.88 12.95
N LYS A 142 15.10 4.06 12.22
CA LYS A 142 13.81 4.41 11.66
C LYS A 142 12.81 3.30 11.92
N ILE A 143 11.67 3.64 12.50
CA ILE A 143 10.53 2.75 12.71
C ILE A 143 9.35 3.32 11.95
N ARG A 144 8.74 2.52 11.09
CA ARG A 144 7.53 2.86 10.36
C ARG A 144 6.44 1.83 10.64
N LEU A 145 5.28 2.28 11.06
CA LEU A 145 4.07 1.48 11.21
C LEU A 145 3.06 1.92 10.16
N ARG A 146 2.58 0.99 9.34
CA ARG A 146 1.42 1.17 8.45
C ARG A 146 0.31 0.24 8.89
N SER A 147 -0.91 0.76 8.89
CA SER A 147 -2.10 0.01 9.25
C SER A 147 -3.24 0.37 8.30
N GLN A 148 -4.00 -0.62 7.87
CA GLN A 148 -5.18 -0.45 7.04
C GLN A 148 -6.30 -1.34 7.56
N LEU A 149 -7.50 -0.77 7.66
CA LEU A 149 -8.71 -1.44 8.10
C LEU A 149 -9.78 -1.12 7.06
N ALA A 150 -10.45 -2.13 6.52
CA ALA A 150 -11.58 -1.95 5.63
C ALA A 150 -12.72 -2.87 6.05
N LYS A 151 -13.92 -2.32 6.17
CA LYS A 151 -15.15 -3.05 6.44
C LYS A 151 -16.12 -2.77 5.30
N SER A 152 -16.45 -3.82 4.56
CA SER A 152 -17.34 -3.78 3.40
C SER A 152 -18.50 -4.74 3.62
N ILE A 153 -19.61 -4.49 2.93
CA ILE A 153 -20.78 -5.38 2.89
C ILE A 153 -21.02 -5.75 1.43
N LEU A 154 -21.22 -7.03 1.17
CA LEU A 154 -21.64 -7.55 -0.13
C LEU A 154 -22.76 -8.58 0.09
N PHE A 155 -23.52 -8.88 -0.96
CA PHE A 155 -24.58 -9.88 -0.90
C PHE A 155 -24.28 -11.04 -1.84
N VAL A 156 -24.49 -12.27 -1.36
CA VAL A 156 -24.41 -13.48 -2.16
C VAL A 156 -25.68 -14.29 -1.91
N ASN A 157 -26.46 -14.58 -2.94
CA ASN A 157 -27.75 -15.29 -2.85
C ASN A 157 -28.68 -14.64 -1.80
N SER A 158 -28.82 -13.31 -1.86
CA SER A 158 -29.57 -12.48 -0.91
C SER A 158 -29.08 -12.52 0.55
N GLU A 159 -28.03 -13.30 0.86
CA GLU A 159 -27.41 -13.35 2.18
C GLU A 159 -26.34 -12.26 2.36
N LYS A 160 -26.32 -11.67 3.55
CA LYS A 160 -25.43 -10.53 3.84
C LYS A 160 -24.04 -10.98 4.27
N ASN A 161 -23.04 -10.77 3.41
CA ASN A 161 -21.63 -11.03 3.71
C ASN A 161 -20.92 -9.76 4.16
N ARG A 162 -20.51 -9.73 5.43
CA ARG A 162 -19.64 -8.69 5.98
C ARG A 162 -18.19 -9.13 5.80
N VAL A 163 -17.40 -8.28 5.14
CA VAL A 163 -15.99 -8.52 4.90
C VAL A 163 -15.17 -7.53 5.72
N ASN A 164 -14.38 -8.05 6.66
CA ASN A 164 -13.43 -7.27 7.44
C ASN A 164 -12.02 -7.58 6.95
N ARG A 165 -11.31 -6.56 6.46
CA ARG A 165 -9.90 -6.65 6.09
C ARG A 165 -9.06 -5.82 7.05
N PHE A 166 -8.01 -6.40 7.57
CA PHE A 166 -7.04 -5.73 8.42
C PHE A 166 -5.63 -6.05 7.96
N GLY A 167 -4.89 -5.05 7.51
CA GLY A 167 -3.49 -5.17 7.14
C GLY A 167 -2.61 -4.30 8.02
N ASN A 168 -1.47 -4.81 8.43
CA ASN A 168 -0.47 -4.07 9.19
C ASN A 168 0.93 -4.36 8.65
N ALA A 169 1.81 -3.37 8.71
CA ALA A 169 3.22 -3.51 8.37
C ALA A 169 4.06 -2.66 9.33
N VAL A 170 5.04 -3.27 9.97
CA VAL A 170 6.07 -2.60 10.76
C VAL A 170 7.38 -2.75 10.01
N THR A 171 8.08 -1.64 9.79
CA THR A 171 9.43 -1.62 9.22
C THR A 171 10.36 -0.98 10.21
N PHE A 172 11.43 -1.69 10.58
CA PHE A 172 12.55 -1.14 11.31
C PHE A 172 13.76 -1.12 10.40
N SER A 173 14.51 -0.02 10.39
CA SER A 173 15.77 0.05 9.65
C SER A 173 16.80 0.88 10.38
N LEU A 174 18.06 0.55 10.10
CA LEU A 174 19.24 1.26 10.54
C LEU A 174 20.02 1.69 9.30
N GLU A 175 20.46 2.94 9.28
CA GLU A 175 21.37 3.44 8.25
C GLU A 175 22.53 4.22 8.87
N ASN A 176 23.68 4.24 8.22
CA ASN A 176 24.80 5.05 8.70
C ASN A 176 24.60 6.53 8.35
N ARG A 177 25.05 7.42 9.25
CA ARG A 177 24.90 8.87 9.09
C ARG A 177 25.90 9.48 8.09
N ARG A 178 27.11 8.91 7.99
CA ARG A 178 28.17 9.41 7.10
C ARG A 178 28.21 8.59 5.81
N LYS A 179 27.61 9.13 4.75
CA LYS A 179 27.37 8.41 3.47
C LYS A 179 28.43 8.66 2.38
N GLU A 180 29.56 9.27 2.71
CA GLU A 180 30.59 9.68 1.73
C GLU A 180 31.27 8.50 1.01
N LYS A 181 31.72 7.49 1.77
CA LYS A 181 32.37 6.29 1.23
C LYS A 181 31.52 5.04 1.33
N VAL A 182 30.69 4.97 2.37
CA VAL A 182 29.83 3.82 2.66
C VAL A 182 28.43 4.39 2.86
N ASP A 183 27.45 3.93 2.12
CA ASP A 183 26.03 4.12 2.39
C ASP A 183 25.43 2.74 2.60
N ALA A 184 25.03 2.45 3.82
CA ALA A 184 24.57 1.15 4.26
C ALA A 184 23.23 1.30 4.97
N LEU A 185 22.28 0.48 4.56
CA LEU A 185 20.95 0.36 5.12
C LEU A 185 20.70 -1.11 5.42
N ALA A 186 20.17 -1.42 6.59
CA ALA A 186 19.67 -2.76 6.89
C ALA A 186 18.38 -2.65 7.68
N GLY A 187 17.47 -3.60 7.48
CA GLY A 187 16.20 -3.55 8.16
C GLY A 187 15.36 -4.81 8.04
N ILE A 188 14.22 -4.76 8.72
CA ILE A 188 13.21 -5.79 8.71
C ILE A 188 11.84 -5.15 8.51
N LYS A 189 11.05 -5.70 7.61
CA LYS A 189 9.64 -5.42 7.44
C LYS A 189 8.85 -6.67 7.82
N LEU A 190 8.01 -6.52 8.84
CA LEU A 190 7.02 -7.50 9.23
C LEU A 190 5.66 -7.01 8.78
N SER A 191 4.95 -7.77 7.96
CA SER A 191 3.61 -7.40 7.53
C SER A 191 2.66 -8.58 7.53
N GLY A 192 1.38 -8.27 7.64
CA GLY A 192 0.34 -9.28 7.61
C GLY A 192 -0.99 -8.66 7.21
N ASN A 193 -1.89 -9.52 6.78
CA ASN A 193 -3.24 -9.15 6.45
C ASN A 193 -4.19 -10.29 6.79
N THR A 194 -5.37 -9.94 7.24
CA THR A 194 -6.45 -10.86 7.56
C THR A 194 -7.69 -10.38 6.82
N ALA A 195 -8.35 -11.29 6.12
CA ALA A 195 -9.65 -11.09 5.50
C ALA A 195 -10.65 -12.09 6.12
N GLU A 196 -11.71 -11.59 6.75
CA GLU A 196 -12.73 -12.38 7.41
C GLU A 196 -14.10 -12.16 6.74
N TYR A 197 -14.79 -13.26 6.47
CA TYR A 197 -16.10 -13.31 5.82
C TYR A 197 -17.15 -13.83 6.80
N SER A 198 -18.32 -13.18 6.86
CA SER A 198 -19.37 -13.57 7.82
C SER A 198 -20.17 -14.79 7.39
N ILE A 199 -20.39 -15.00 6.09
CA ILE A 199 -21.16 -16.15 5.56
C ILE A 199 -20.28 -17.40 5.53
N GLN A 200 -19.14 -17.32 4.83
CA GLN A 200 -18.31 -18.49 4.57
C GLN A 200 -16.95 -18.35 5.26
N LYS A 201 -16.90 -18.72 6.54
CA LYS A 201 -15.69 -18.64 7.37
C LYS A 201 -14.54 -19.51 6.85
N SER A 202 -14.83 -20.57 6.09
CA SER A 202 -13.78 -21.37 5.43
C SER A 202 -12.99 -20.60 4.38
N LEU A 203 -13.53 -19.48 3.87
CA LEU A 203 -12.81 -18.57 2.99
C LEU A 203 -11.93 -17.56 3.75
N ASN A 204 -11.97 -17.51 5.09
CA ASN A 204 -11.13 -16.60 5.87
C ASN A 204 -9.66 -16.82 5.53
N GLN A 205 -8.96 -15.73 5.24
CA GLN A 205 -7.55 -15.76 4.87
C GLN A 205 -6.73 -14.96 5.85
N LYS A 206 -5.56 -15.50 6.19
CA LYS A 206 -4.52 -14.79 6.93
C LYS A 206 -3.19 -15.04 6.24
N TYR A 207 -2.50 -13.97 5.85
CA TYR A 207 -1.14 -14.06 5.34
C TYR A 207 -0.19 -13.20 6.15
N LYS A 208 1.07 -13.63 6.19
CA LYS A 208 2.19 -12.90 6.79
C LYS A 208 3.35 -12.88 5.83
N GLU A 209 4.03 -11.75 5.76
CA GLU A 209 5.24 -11.51 4.99
C GLU A 209 6.30 -10.93 5.91
N THR A 210 7.47 -11.57 5.92
CA THR A 210 8.69 -11.06 6.55
C THR A 210 9.67 -10.73 5.43
N ASN A 211 10.16 -9.49 5.38
CA ASN A 211 11.27 -9.11 4.51
C ASN A 211 12.46 -8.65 5.37
N LEU A 212 13.59 -9.34 5.30
CA LEU A 212 14.88 -8.85 5.80
C LEU A 212 15.62 -8.24 4.61
N PHE A 213 15.96 -6.96 4.69
CA PHE A 213 16.58 -6.26 3.58
C PHE A 213 17.88 -5.60 4.00
N GLY A 214 18.81 -5.51 3.06
CA GLY A 214 20.10 -4.87 3.23
C GLY A 214 20.56 -4.24 1.93
N GLU A 215 21.08 -3.03 2.02
CA GLU A 215 21.66 -2.29 0.91
C GLU A 215 23.03 -1.76 1.35
N LEU A 216 24.02 -1.89 0.48
CA LEU A 216 25.37 -1.39 0.70
C LEU A 216 25.88 -0.77 -0.60
N THR A 217 26.18 0.52 -0.55
CA THR A 217 26.93 1.24 -1.56
C THR A 217 28.29 1.61 -0.99
N TYR A 218 29.36 1.17 -1.65
CA TYR A 218 30.74 1.50 -1.32
C TYR A 218 31.40 2.27 -2.45
N THR A 219 31.76 3.52 -2.17
CA THR A 219 32.39 4.47 -3.10
C THR A 219 33.77 4.83 -2.56
N PRO A 220 34.80 3.99 -2.81
CA PRO A 220 36.15 4.18 -2.24
C PRO A 220 36.82 5.48 -2.69
N ASN A 221 36.50 5.91 -3.91
CA ASN A 221 37.02 7.10 -4.55
C ASN A 221 35.98 7.62 -5.55
N THR A 222 36.31 8.72 -6.22
CA THR A 222 35.42 9.39 -7.17
C THR A 222 35.24 8.62 -8.50
N HIS A 223 35.96 7.53 -8.69
CA HIS A 223 36.02 6.76 -9.93
C HIS A 223 35.19 5.48 -9.91
N TRP A 224 34.90 4.95 -8.72
CA TRP A 224 34.29 3.64 -8.55
C TRP A 224 33.19 3.67 -7.49
N SER A 225 32.11 2.93 -7.76
CA SER A 225 31.07 2.65 -6.78
C SER A 225 30.59 1.22 -6.94
N LEU A 226 30.60 0.46 -5.85
CA LEU A 226 30.04 -0.87 -5.75
C LEU A 226 28.71 -0.77 -5.02
N HIS A 227 27.66 -1.37 -5.55
CA HIS A 227 26.36 -1.42 -4.90
C HIS A 227 25.89 -2.86 -4.80
N SER A 228 25.34 -3.24 -3.65
CA SER A 228 24.77 -4.57 -3.38
C SER A 228 23.48 -4.42 -2.59
N GLU A 229 22.46 -5.15 -3.02
CA GLU A 229 21.10 -5.10 -2.48
C GLU A 229 20.62 -6.54 -2.28
N TYR A 230 20.18 -6.86 -1.08
CA TYR A 230 19.71 -8.18 -0.70
C TYR A 230 18.36 -8.08 0.01
N ASP A 231 17.39 -8.86 -0.45
CA ASP A 231 16.10 -9.07 0.19
C ASP A 231 15.90 -10.56 0.46
N TYR A 232 15.53 -10.89 1.69
CA TYR A 232 15.05 -12.21 2.06
C TYR A 232 13.57 -12.10 2.40
N ILE A 233 12.72 -12.55 1.46
CA ILE A 233 11.27 -12.44 1.61
C ILE A 233 10.68 -13.81 1.92
N SER A 234 9.96 -13.92 3.03
CA SER A 234 9.26 -15.12 3.46
C SER A 234 7.76 -14.86 3.54
N TYR A 235 6.99 -15.66 2.82
CA TYR A 235 5.54 -15.65 2.81
C TYR A 235 4.98 -16.87 3.53
N SER A 236 3.98 -16.67 4.37
CA SER A 236 3.20 -17.74 4.98
C SER A 236 1.71 -17.39 4.95
N GLN A 237 0.85 -18.41 4.83
CA GLN A 237 -0.60 -18.22 4.78
C GLN A 237 -1.35 -19.34 5.49
N SER A 238 -2.56 -19.08 5.95
CA SER A 238 -3.39 -20.07 6.64
C SER A 238 -3.84 -21.23 5.76
N SER A 239 -3.98 -21.00 4.44
CA SER A 239 -4.50 -21.97 3.46
C SER A 239 -3.43 -22.87 2.83
N GLN A 240 -2.14 -22.62 3.06
CA GLN A 240 -1.04 -23.50 2.63
C GLN A 240 -0.01 -23.61 3.75
N PRO A 241 0.33 -24.83 4.19
CA PRO A 241 1.28 -25.03 5.28
C PRO A 241 2.71 -24.60 4.92
N ASP A 242 3.08 -24.71 3.65
CA ASP A 242 4.45 -24.42 3.20
C ASP A 242 4.74 -22.92 3.13
N LYS A 243 5.86 -22.54 3.74
CA LYS A 243 6.41 -21.19 3.62
C LYS A 243 7.10 -21.04 2.27
N LEU A 244 6.78 -19.98 1.55
CA LEU A 244 7.44 -19.63 0.31
C LEU A 244 8.53 -18.60 0.60
N VAL A 245 9.77 -18.92 0.26
CA VAL A 245 10.93 -18.07 0.51
C VAL A 245 11.54 -17.65 -0.82
N VAL A 246 11.79 -16.35 -0.96
CA VAL A 246 12.33 -15.71 -2.17
C VAL A 246 13.50 -14.82 -1.75
N PRO A 247 14.73 -15.36 -1.75
CA PRO A 247 15.93 -14.54 -1.57
C PRO A 247 16.30 -13.89 -2.91
N LEU A 248 16.44 -12.57 -2.91
CA LEU A 248 16.81 -11.76 -4.05
C LEU A 248 18.12 -11.06 -3.75
N TRP A 249 19.10 -11.24 -4.63
CA TRP A 249 20.39 -10.56 -4.51
C TRP A 249 20.74 -9.90 -5.83
N LYS A 250 20.98 -8.61 -5.78
CA LYS A 250 21.42 -7.78 -6.90
C LYS A 250 22.72 -7.09 -6.53
N ALA A 251 23.64 -7.01 -7.47
CA ALA A 251 24.88 -6.26 -7.30
C ALA A 251 25.24 -5.50 -8.57
N SER A 252 25.89 -4.35 -8.42
CA SER A 252 26.38 -3.56 -9.54
C SER A 252 27.72 -2.93 -9.24
N LEU A 253 28.56 -2.81 -10.27
CA LEU A 253 29.82 -2.09 -10.27
C LEU A 253 29.71 -0.93 -11.25
N THR A 254 29.90 0.29 -10.74
CA THR A 254 29.88 1.53 -11.51
C THR A 254 31.28 2.11 -11.61
N ARG A 255 31.69 2.47 -12.82
CA ARG A 255 32.90 3.24 -13.12
C ARG A 255 32.53 4.61 -13.68
N TYR A 256 33.02 5.68 -13.05
CA TYR A 256 32.86 7.06 -13.50
C TYR A 256 34.02 7.50 -14.39
N VAL A 257 33.77 7.72 -15.67
CA VAL A 257 34.79 7.95 -16.70
C VAL A 257 34.82 9.42 -17.13
N GLY A 258 35.98 9.88 -17.60
CA GLY A 258 36.21 11.24 -18.06
C GLY A 258 36.70 12.18 -16.94
N LYS A 259 37.21 13.35 -17.35
CA LYS A 259 37.79 14.34 -16.43
C LYS A 259 36.77 14.88 -15.42
N ASP A 260 35.51 15.00 -15.85
CA ASP A 260 34.41 15.50 -15.01
C ASP A 260 33.56 14.39 -14.39
N GLN A 261 33.91 13.11 -14.63
CA GLN A 261 33.21 11.94 -14.06
C GLN A 261 31.71 11.89 -14.36
N ARG A 262 31.29 12.52 -15.47
CA ARG A 262 29.88 12.58 -15.90
C ARG A 262 29.42 11.30 -16.58
N LEU A 263 30.32 10.62 -17.29
CA LEU A 263 30.03 9.35 -17.96
C LEU A 263 30.11 8.20 -16.96
N LYS A 264 29.13 7.30 -16.95
CA LYS A 264 29.09 6.14 -16.06
C LYS A 264 28.93 4.86 -16.86
N VAL A 265 29.83 3.92 -16.62
CA VAL A 265 29.71 2.54 -17.10
C VAL A 265 29.27 1.68 -15.93
N ILE A 266 28.16 0.96 -16.07
CA ILE A 266 27.56 0.17 -14.99
C ILE A 266 27.41 -1.27 -15.46
N ALA A 267 28.03 -2.20 -14.74
CA ALA A 267 27.79 -3.63 -14.88
C ALA A 267 26.91 -4.09 -13.72
N THR A 268 25.74 -4.66 -14.00
CA THR A 268 24.78 -5.12 -12.99
C THR A 268 24.47 -6.59 -13.18
N VAL A 269 24.38 -7.32 -12.07
CA VAL A 269 23.88 -8.69 -12.00
C VAL A 269 22.59 -8.69 -11.20
N PHE A 270 21.52 -9.16 -11.83
CA PHE A 270 20.22 -9.34 -11.19
C PHE A 270 20.04 -10.81 -10.82
N ASP A 271 19.37 -11.03 -9.69
CA ASP A 271 19.07 -12.37 -9.16
C ASP A 271 20.30 -13.30 -9.14
N ILE A 272 21.35 -12.88 -8.44
CA ILE A 272 22.60 -13.64 -8.29
C ILE A 272 22.33 -15.06 -7.77
N LEU A 273 21.28 -15.25 -6.97
CA LEU A 273 20.93 -16.54 -6.40
C LEU A 273 20.10 -17.43 -7.34
N ASP A 274 19.60 -16.89 -8.45
CA ASP A 274 18.71 -17.58 -9.41
C ASP A 274 17.46 -18.15 -8.71
N ARG A 275 16.84 -17.33 -7.86
CA ARG A 275 15.68 -17.72 -7.02
C ARG A 275 14.49 -16.78 -7.18
N ASN A 276 14.54 -15.83 -8.12
CA ASN A 276 13.46 -14.90 -8.35
C ASN A 276 12.24 -15.62 -8.93
N LYS A 277 11.25 -15.81 -8.07
CA LYS A 277 9.91 -16.25 -8.46
C LYS A 277 9.03 -15.02 -8.29
N GLY A 278 8.73 -14.30 -9.36
CA GLY A 278 7.94 -13.08 -9.29
C GLY A 278 6.59 -13.37 -8.64
N ILE A 279 6.39 -12.91 -7.41
CA ILE A 279 5.17 -13.20 -6.63
C ILE A 279 4.60 -11.88 -6.16
N SER A 280 3.41 -11.55 -6.66
CA SER A 280 2.57 -10.48 -6.14
C SER A 280 1.31 -11.10 -5.55
N ARG A 281 0.87 -10.61 -4.39
CA ARG A 281 -0.34 -11.08 -3.72
C ARG A 281 -1.24 -9.92 -3.40
N SER A 282 -2.50 -10.00 -3.83
CA SER A 282 -3.54 -9.06 -3.47
C SER A 282 -4.77 -9.81 -2.93
N SER A 283 -5.41 -9.25 -1.91
CA SER A 283 -6.67 -9.78 -1.38
C SER A 283 -7.81 -8.98 -1.96
N GLN A 284 -8.65 -9.62 -2.77
CA GLN A 284 -9.86 -9.04 -3.33
C GLN A 284 -11.08 -9.35 -2.45
N LEU A 285 -12.24 -8.79 -2.83
CA LEU A 285 -13.49 -8.93 -2.09
C LEU A 285 -14.00 -10.38 -1.97
N ASN A 286 -13.65 -11.26 -2.92
CA ASN A 286 -14.17 -12.63 -2.97
C ASN A 286 -13.10 -13.71 -3.25
N TYR A 287 -11.81 -13.35 -3.39
CA TYR A 287 -10.72 -14.29 -3.64
C TYR A 287 -9.35 -13.68 -3.29
N LEU A 288 -8.35 -14.53 -3.12
CA LEU A 288 -6.94 -14.12 -3.06
C LEU A 288 -6.35 -14.29 -4.46
N GLU A 289 -5.81 -13.22 -5.02
CA GLU A 289 -5.04 -13.30 -6.25
C GLU A 289 -3.57 -13.44 -5.90
N THR A 290 -3.00 -14.61 -6.19
CA THR A 290 -1.54 -14.80 -6.18
C THR A 290 -1.08 -14.81 -7.62
N GLN A 291 -0.55 -13.68 -8.08
CA GLN A 291 0.08 -13.60 -9.38
C GLN A 291 1.49 -14.14 -9.24
N ARG A 292 1.75 -15.28 -9.88
CA ARG A 292 3.10 -15.83 -10.07
C ARG A 292 3.52 -15.48 -11.49
N THR A 293 4.45 -14.56 -11.64
CA THR A 293 5.09 -14.29 -12.92
C THR A 293 6.40 -15.07 -12.97
N ASN A 294 6.70 -15.62 -14.15
CA ASN A 294 8.06 -16.06 -14.44
C ASN A 294 8.91 -14.80 -14.53
N ALA A 295 9.54 -14.44 -13.41
CA ALA A 295 10.55 -13.41 -13.43
C ALA A 295 11.76 -13.95 -14.18
N LEU A 296 12.45 -13.07 -14.91
CA LEU A 296 13.78 -13.41 -15.43
C LEU A 296 14.64 -13.84 -14.24
N GLY A 297 15.26 -15.02 -14.38
CA GLY A 297 16.23 -15.54 -13.42
C GLY A 297 17.52 -14.72 -13.43
N ARG A 298 18.68 -15.34 -13.21
CA ARG A 298 19.94 -14.58 -13.25
C ARG A 298 20.21 -13.97 -14.63
N TYR A 299 20.42 -12.65 -14.68
CA TYR A 299 20.89 -11.99 -15.90
C TYR A 299 21.84 -10.83 -15.61
N TYR A 300 22.59 -10.47 -16.65
CA TYR A 300 23.63 -9.45 -16.61
C TYR A 300 23.21 -8.28 -17.51
N MET A 301 23.46 -7.05 -17.06
CA MET A 301 23.22 -5.85 -17.85
C MET A 301 24.46 -4.96 -17.81
N LEU A 302 24.86 -4.49 -18.99
CA LEU A 302 25.86 -3.44 -19.13
C LEU A 302 25.15 -2.16 -19.61
N GLY A 303 25.29 -1.08 -18.86
CA GLY A 303 24.70 0.21 -19.15
C GLY A 303 25.76 1.30 -19.29
N LEU A 304 25.48 2.29 -20.14
CA LEU A 304 26.27 3.50 -20.30
C LEU A 304 25.31 4.70 -20.17
N ALA A 305 25.63 5.63 -19.27
CA ALA A 305 24.82 6.80 -18.95
C ALA A 305 25.69 8.05 -18.75
#